data_AF-A0AAD4I2R3-F1
#
_entry.id   AF-A0AAD4I2R3-F1
#
_cell.length_a   1.000
_cell.length_b   1.000
_cell.length_c   1.000
_cell.angle_alpha   90.00
_cell.angle_beta   90.00
_cell.angle_gamma   90.00
#
_symmetry.space_group_name_H-M   'P 1'
#
loop_
_entity.id
_entity.type
_entity.pdbx_description
1 polymer ?
#
loop_
_entity_poly.entity_id
_entity_poly.type
_entity_poly.pdbx_seq_one_letter_code
_entity_poly.pdbx_strand_id
1 'polypeptide(L)'
;MVLKRWQICRLLGFNSWTAIQVWLDDVVRPASQELNRDYLAPFEARGERNPPGDRHTKEFFVRFAEDFDRVVERRVTELEQGVQSHPRKNNWGTRQHYKHFIVEALALDRRSAMRSPEKSHIADREWAEDPVKLFANMYELTEALCHNYWKPAETEMWASDDSDVPYTDGDDVPGALL
;
A
#
# COMPACT_ATOMS: atom_id res chain seq x y z
N MET A 1 1.11 12.77 -11.01
CA MET A 1 2.39 13.12 -10.38
C MET A 1 2.55 12.15 -9.24
N VAL A 2 3.54 11.27 -9.32
CA VAL A 2 3.74 10.20 -8.33
C VAL A 2 4.43 10.78 -7.12
N LEU A 3 3.92 10.50 -5.93
CA LEU A 3 4.57 10.89 -4.68
C LEU A 3 5.93 10.20 -4.52
N LYS A 4 6.88 10.92 -3.94
CA LYS A 4 8.19 10.37 -3.54
C LYS A 4 8.02 9.41 -2.36
N ARG A 5 8.96 8.47 -2.18
CA ARG A 5 8.92 7.45 -1.11
C ARG A 5 8.68 8.05 0.29
N TRP A 6 9.41 9.10 0.66
CA TRP A 6 9.24 9.76 1.96
C TRP A 6 7.85 10.39 2.12
N GLN A 7 7.26 10.92 1.05
CA GLN A 7 5.90 11.49 1.08
C GLN A 7 4.86 10.39 1.32
N ILE A 8 5.05 9.23 0.69
CA ILE A 8 4.20 8.05 0.89
C ILE A 8 4.34 7.52 2.33
N CYS A 9 5.56 7.42 2.84
CA CYS A 9 5.81 6.98 4.22
C CYS A 9 5.08 7.88 5.22
N ARG A 10 5.23 9.21 5.08
CA ARG A 10 4.53 10.19 5.90
C ARG A 10 3.01 10.11 5.74
N LEU A 11 2.51 9.99 4.50
CA LEU A 11 1.08 9.90 4.21
C LEU A 11 0.42 8.70 4.90
N LEU A 12 1.13 7.57 4.92
CA LEU A 12 0.64 6.30 5.45
C LEU A 12 1.02 6.06 6.92
N GLY A 13 1.85 6.93 7.50
CA GLY A 13 2.34 6.79 8.87
C GLY A 13 3.43 5.73 9.07
N PHE A 14 4.10 5.29 8.00
CA PHE A 14 5.27 4.41 8.11
C PHE A 14 6.54 5.24 8.35
N ASN A 15 7.44 4.74 9.20
CA ASN A 15 8.69 5.44 9.52
C ASN A 15 9.71 5.39 8.37
N SER A 16 9.57 4.45 7.43
CA SER A 16 10.48 4.31 6.29
C SER A 16 9.88 3.48 5.16
N TRP A 17 10.50 3.54 3.99
CA TRP A 17 10.14 2.68 2.87
C TRP A 17 10.40 1.21 3.17
N THR A 18 11.46 0.92 3.94
CA THR A 18 11.74 -0.44 4.42
C THR A 18 10.60 -0.97 5.29
N ALA A 19 9.97 -0.14 6.12
CA ALA A 19 8.80 -0.55 6.89
C ALA A 19 7.60 -0.90 5.98
N ILE A 20 7.41 -0.17 4.88
CA ILE A 20 6.41 -0.53 3.85
C ILE A 20 6.78 -1.86 3.17
N GLN A 21 8.06 -2.09 2.87
CA GLN A 21 8.51 -3.37 2.27
C GLN A 21 8.30 -4.54 3.22
N VAL A 22 8.61 -4.38 4.51
CA VAL A 22 8.32 -5.39 5.53
C VAL A 22 6.82 -5.66 5.61
N TRP A 23 5.98 -4.62 5.60
CA TRP A 23 4.53 -4.79 5.54
C TRP A 23 4.07 -5.54 4.27
N LEU A 24 4.64 -5.21 3.11
CA LEU A 24 4.36 -5.93 1.86
C LEU A 24 4.74 -7.41 1.96
N ASP A 25 5.90 -7.72 2.50
CA ASP A 25 6.42 -9.08 2.58
C ASP A 25 5.78 -9.92 3.68
N ASP A 26 5.39 -9.31 4.80
CA ASP A 26 4.85 -10.05 5.94
C ASP A 26 3.33 -10.13 5.94
N VAL A 27 2.65 -9.07 5.47
CA VAL A 27 1.20 -8.92 5.65
C VAL A 27 0.47 -9.14 4.32
N VAL A 28 0.90 -8.45 3.27
CA VAL A 28 0.15 -8.42 2.00
C VAL A 28 0.86 -9.11 0.83
N ARG A 29 1.78 -10.04 1.15
CA ARG A 29 2.64 -10.74 0.16
C ARG A 29 1.86 -11.33 -1.02
N PRO A 30 0.72 -12.04 -0.83
CA PRO A 30 -0.05 -12.58 -1.95
C PRO A 30 -0.50 -11.49 -2.93
N ALA A 31 -1.03 -10.37 -2.42
CA ALA A 31 -1.50 -9.25 -3.23
C ALA A 31 -0.32 -8.58 -3.97
N SER A 32 0.80 -8.36 -3.29
CA SER A 32 2.00 -7.76 -3.89
C SER A 32 2.59 -8.64 -5.02
N GLN A 33 2.69 -9.95 -4.80
CA GLN A 33 3.18 -10.89 -5.81
C GLN A 33 2.28 -10.90 -7.05
N GLU A 34 0.97 -10.84 -6.87
CA GLU A 34 0.03 -10.78 -7.97
C GLU A 34 0.17 -9.47 -8.76
N LEU A 35 0.25 -8.32 -8.09
CA LEU A 35 0.49 -7.04 -8.77
C LEU A 35 1.78 -7.08 -9.60
N ASN A 36 2.87 -7.61 -9.04
CA ASN A 36 4.15 -7.71 -9.73
C ASN A 36 4.08 -8.64 -10.95
N ARG A 37 3.51 -9.84 -10.80
CA ARG A 37 3.47 -10.85 -11.87
C ARG A 37 2.46 -10.54 -12.96
N ASP A 38 1.26 -10.14 -12.58
CA ASP A 38 0.14 -10.05 -13.52
C ASP A 38 0.05 -8.65 -14.14
N TYR A 39 0.45 -7.62 -13.39
CA TYR A 39 0.39 -6.25 -13.89
C TYR A 39 1.75 -5.74 -14.36
N LEU A 40 2.81 -5.80 -13.54
CA LEU A 40 4.08 -5.12 -13.83
C LEU A 40 5.01 -5.90 -14.78
N ALA A 41 5.10 -7.22 -14.65
CA ALA A 41 5.99 -8.05 -15.47
C ALA A 41 5.74 -7.91 -16.99
N PRO A 42 4.48 -7.78 -17.49
CA PRO A 42 4.24 -7.49 -18.90
C PRO A 42 4.87 -6.18 -19.39
N PHE A 43 4.92 -5.12 -18.57
CA PHE A 43 5.60 -3.86 -18.93
C PHE A 43 7.12 -4.06 -18.93
N GLU A 44 7.64 -4.91 -18.05
CA GLU A 44 9.08 -5.20 -17.92
C GLU A 44 9.59 -5.90 -19.17
N ALA A 45 8.86 -6.92 -19.60
CA ALA A 45 9.15 -7.65 -20.80
C ALA A 45 9.15 -6.77 -22.06
N ARG A 46 8.44 -5.64 -22.04
CA ARG A 46 8.42 -4.65 -23.14
C ARG A 46 9.42 -3.50 -22.96
N GLY A 47 10.16 -3.46 -21.85
CA GLY A 47 11.06 -2.36 -21.51
C GLY A 47 10.34 -1.04 -21.19
N GLU A 48 9.05 -1.09 -20.91
CA GLU A 48 8.25 0.08 -20.55
C GLU A 48 8.51 0.43 -19.08
N ARG A 49 8.97 1.66 -18.84
CA ARG A 49 9.14 2.20 -17.48
C ARG A 49 7.93 3.04 -17.13
N ASN A 50 7.46 2.95 -15.89
CA ASN A 50 6.33 3.72 -15.37
C ASN A 50 5.00 3.38 -16.07
N PRO A 51 4.37 2.24 -15.74
CA PRO A 51 3.03 1.95 -16.24
C PRO A 51 2.08 3.10 -15.86
N PRO A 52 1.15 3.48 -16.76
CA PRO A 52 0.36 4.69 -16.59
C PRO A 52 -0.60 4.58 -15.41
N GLY A 53 -0.42 5.46 -14.41
CA GLY A 53 -1.47 5.89 -13.49
C GLY A 53 -2.27 7.06 -14.09
N ASP A 54 -3.53 7.20 -13.71
CA ASP A 54 -4.39 8.30 -14.19
C ASP A 54 -5.22 8.88 -13.05
N ARG A 55 -5.32 10.21 -13.00
CA ARG A 55 -6.12 10.95 -12.01
C ARG A 55 -7.59 10.50 -12.00
N HIS A 56 -8.15 10.14 -13.15
CA HIS A 56 -9.52 9.62 -13.23
C HIS A 56 -9.67 8.27 -12.51
N THR A 57 -8.59 7.48 -12.42
CA THR A 57 -8.59 6.23 -11.66
C THR A 57 -8.63 6.52 -10.15
N LYS A 58 -7.89 7.52 -9.65
CA LYS A 58 -7.97 7.94 -8.25
C LYS A 58 -9.36 8.46 -7.88
N GLU A 59 -9.92 9.33 -8.72
CA GLU A 59 -11.27 9.88 -8.52
C GLU A 59 -12.34 8.78 -8.48
N PHE A 60 -12.16 7.71 -9.28
CA PHE A 60 -13.00 6.53 -9.22
C PHE A 60 -12.92 5.81 -7.86
N PHE A 61 -11.72 5.59 -7.31
CA PHE A 61 -11.57 4.98 -5.99
C PHE A 61 -12.21 5.81 -4.88
N VAL A 62 -11.99 7.12 -4.90
CA VAL A 62 -12.58 8.06 -3.93
C VAL A 62 -14.10 8.11 -4.02
N ARG A 63 -14.65 8.18 -5.25
CA ARG A 63 -16.10 8.29 -5.46
C ARG A 63 -16.86 7.05 -4.97
N PHE A 64 -16.26 5.87 -5.06
CA PHE A 64 -16.88 4.59 -4.67
C PHE A 64 -16.25 3.99 -3.41
N ALA A 65 -15.64 4.83 -2.57
CA ALA A 65 -14.87 4.37 -1.42
C ALA A 65 -15.69 3.50 -0.44
N GLU A 66 -16.91 3.90 -0.11
CA GLU A 66 -17.79 3.10 0.77
C GLU A 66 -18.13 1.73 0.18
N ASP A 67 -18.37 1.65 -1.14
CA ASP A 67 -18.64 0.39 -1.81
C ASP A 67 -17.40 -0.51 -1.81
N PHE A 68 -16.21 0.06 -1.97
CA PHE A 68 -14.98 -0.70 -1.84
C PHE A 68 -14.73 -1.16 -0.42
N ASP A 69 -15.06 -0.35 0.58
CA ASP A 69 -14.89 -0.73 1.98
C ASP A 69 -15.75 -1.95 2.35
N ARG A 70 -17.02 -1.97 1.92
CA ARG A 70 -17.89 -3.16 2.04
C ARG A 70 -17.32 -4.38 1.32
N VAL A 71 -16.66 -4.18 0.18
CA VAL A 71 -15.98 -5.26 -0.56
C VAL A 71 -14.76 -5.77 0.22
N VAL A 72 -13.99 -4.89 0.87
CA VAL A 72 -12.88 -5.26 1.76
C VAL A 72 -13.42 -6.07 2.94
N GLU A 73 -14.46 -5.60 3.62
CA GLU A 73 -15.09 -6.31 4.75
C GLU A 73 -15.57 -7.71 4.36
N ARG A 74 -16.27 -7.83 3.22
CA ARG A 74 -16.67 -9.15 2.70
C ARG A 74 -15.45 -10.03 2.46
N ARG A 75 -14.37 -9.46 1.90
CA ARG A 75 -13.15 -10.20 1.61
C ARG A 75 -12.44 -10.66 2.88
N VAL A 76 -12.45 -9.86 3.96
CA VAL A 76 -11.95 -10.27 5.29
C VAL A 76 -12.70 -11.52 5.76
N THR A 77 -14.04 -11.51 5.73
CA THR A 77 -14.86 -12.66 6.11
C THR A 77 -14.57 -13.90 5.26
N GLU A 78 -14.42 -13.75 3.95
CA GLU A 78 -14.03 -14.84 3.05
C GLU A 78 -12.66 -15.44 3.43
N LEU A 79 -11.67 -14.58 3.73
CA LEU A 79 -10.34 -15.01 4.16
C LEU A 79 -10.36 -15.76 5.51
N GLU A 80 -11.22 -15.34 6.44
CA GLU A 80 -11.43 -16.04 7.71
C GLU A 80 -12.04 -17.42 7.52
N GLN A 81 -12.96 -17.55 6.56
CA GLN A 81 -13.56 -18.82 6.16
C GLN A 81 -12.63 -19.69 5.30
N GLY A 82 -11.43 -19.21 4.96
CA GLY A 82 -10.47 -19.94 4.14
C GLY A 82 -10.77 -19.92 2.64
N VAL A 83 -11.63 -19.01 2.17
CA VAL A 83 -11.98 -18.88 0.75
C VAL A 83 -10.88 -18.16 -0.01
N GLN A 84 -10.32 -18.85 -1.00
CA GLN A 84 -9.31 -18.29 -1.90
C GLN A 84 -9.95 -17.51 -3.04
N SER A 85 -9.47 -16.29 -3.29
CA SER A 85 -9.88 -15.48 -4.43
C SER A 85 -9.20 -15.96 -5.71
N HIS A 86 -9.99 -16.31 -6.72
CA HIS A 86 -9.52 -16.66 -8.06
C HIS A 86 -10.26 -15.81 -9.09
N PRO A 87 -9.99 -14.51 -9.15
CA PRO A 87 -10.72 -13.64 -10.05
C PRO A 87 -10.41 -14.00 -11.50
N ARG A 88 -11.41 -13.87 -12.38
CA ARG A 88 -11.19 -14.01 -13.83
C ARG A 88 -10.49 -12.74 -14.35
N LYS A 89 -9.24 -12.88 -14.78
CA LYS A 89 -8.34 -11.77 -15.15
C LYS A 89 -8.36 -11.39 -16.64
N ASN A 90 -9.31 -11.91 -17.42
CA ASN A 90 -9.39 -11.65 -18.85
C ASN A 90 -9.62 -10.16 -19.12
N ASN A 91 -8.74 -9.54 -19.92
CA ASN A 91 -8.81 -8.14 -20.34
C ASN A 91 -8.83 -7.14 -19.17
N TRP A 92 -8.11 -7.44 -18.08
CA TRP A 92 -7.91 -6.45 -17.02
C TRP A 92 -7.09 -5.27 -17.52
N GLY A 93 -7.55 -4.06 -17.20
CA GLY A 93 -6.77 -2.83 -17.34
C GLY A 93 -6.19 -2.39 -15.99
N THR A 94 -5.44 -1.29 -15.99
CA THR A 94 -4.82 -0.70 -14.79
C THR A 94 -5.78 -0.62 -13.60
N ARG A 95 -6.98 -0.08 -13.81
CA ARG A 95 -7.98 0.10 -12.76
C ARG A 95 -8.39 -1.22 -12.09
N GLN A 96 -8.52 -2.31 -12.86
CA GLN A 96 -8.89 -3.62 -12.32
C GLN A 96 -7.75 -4.21 -11.48
N HIS A 97 -6.50 -4.11 -11.95
CA HIS A 97 -5.34 -4.55 -11.17
C HIS A 97 -5.17 -3.75 -9.89
N TYR A 98 -5.32 -2.41 -9.95
CA TYR A 98 -5.24 -1.55 -8.78
C TYR A 98 -6.35 -1.89 -7.78
N LYS A 99 -7.58 -2.08 -8.27
CA LYS A 99 -8.71 -2.43 -7.41
C LYS A 99 -8.44 -3.74 -6.68
N HIS A 100 -8.01 -4.75 -7.42
CA HIS A 100 -7.74 -6.06 -6.84
C HIS A 100 -6.63 -5.99 -5.80
N PHE A 101 -5.50 -5.33 -6.12
CA PHE A 101 -4.41 -5.14 -5.18
C PHE A 101 -4.87 -4.40 -3.92
N ILE A 102 -5.53 -3.24 -4.05
CA ILE A 102 -5.95 -2.43 -2.90
C ILE A 102 -6.92 -3.21 -2.01
N VAL A 103 -7.92 -3.88 -2.60
CA VAL A 103 -8.91 -4.64 -1.84
C VAL A 103 -8.26 -5.82 -1.12
N GLU A 104 -7.44 -6.62 -1.82
CA GLU A 104 -6.81 -7.80 -1.22
C GLU A 104 -5.78 -7.38 -0.16
N ALA A 105 -5.01 -6.31 -0.40
CA ALA A 105 -4.04 -5.79 0.56
C ALA A 105 -4.73 -5.31 1.84
N LEU A 106 -5.78 -4.50 1.74
CA LEU A 106 -6.53 -4.04 2.92
C LEU A 106 -7.22 -5.18 3.66
N ALA A 107 -7.74 -6.19 2.95
CA ALA A 107 -8.38 -7.34 3.58
C ALA A 107 -7.37 -8.21 4.35
N LEU A 108 -6.18 -8.44 3.76
CA LEU A 108 -5.07 -9.13 4.43
C LEU A 108 -4.57 -8.34 5.64
N ASP A 109 -4.44 -7.01 5.49
CA ASP A 109 -4.00 -6.12 6.56
C ASP A 109 -4.96 -6.13 7.76
N ARG A 110 -6.26 -5.91 7.53
CA ARG A 110 -7.29 -5.98 8.58
C ARG A 110 -7.32 -7.33 9.28
N ARG A 111 -7.24 -8.43 8.52
CA ARG A 111 -7.19 -9.78 9.08
C ARG A 111 -5.93 -10.01 9.94
N SER A 112 -4.79 -9.47 9.51
CA SER A 112 -3.55 -9.58 10.25
C SER A 112 -3.60 -8.76 11.53
N ALA A 113 -4.10 -7.52 11.49
CA ALA A 113 -4.22 -6.64 12.66
C ALA A 113 -5.06 -7.29 13.78
N MET A 114 -6.14 -7.98 13.43
CA MET A 114 -6.96 -8.75 14.38
C MET A 114 -6.21 -9.91 15.07
N ARG A 115 -5.12 -10.41 14.46
CA ARG A 115 -4.35 -11.57 14.96
C ARG A 115 -3.01 -11.20 15.60
N SER A 116 -2.43 -10.07 15.19
CA SER A 116 -1.10 -9.60 15.60
C SER A 116 -1.08 -8.06 15.66
N PRO A 117 -1.70 -7.46 16.69
CA PRO A 117 -1.83 -6.01 16.81
C PRO A 117 -0.49 -5.30 17.07
N GLU A 118 0.59 -6.03 17.40
CA GLU A 118 1.92 -5.45 17.59
C GLU A 118 2.61 -4.97 16.30
N LYS A 119 2.12 -5.34 15.11
CA LYS A 119 2.69 -4.89 13.84
C LYS A 119 2.06 -3.57 13.39
N SER A 120 2.84 -2.74 12.69
CA SER A 120 2.30 -1.52 12.07
C SER A 120 1.38 -1.87 10.90
N HIS A 121 0.07 -1.80 11.14
CA HIS A 121 -0.96 -1.97 10.12
C HIS A 121 -1.47 -0.63 9.58
N ILE A 122 -2.01 -0.66 8.36
CA ILE A 122 -2.74 0.49 7.80
C ILE A 122 -4.12 0.58 8.46
N ALA A 123 -4.73 -0.56 8.76
CA ALA A 123 -6.03 -0.68 9.41
C ALA A 123 -6.09 0.02 10.78
N ASP A 124 -4.98 0.11 11.51
CA ASP A 124 -4.93 0.69 12.86
C ASP A 124 -4.74 2.21 12.85
N ARG A 125 -4.65 2.84 11.67
CA ARG A 125 -4.47 4.29 11.56
C ARG A 125 -5.80 4.99 11.72
N GLU A 126 -5.87 6.03 12.57
CA GLU A 126 -7.10 6.80 12.82
C GLU A 126 -7.77 7.30 11.52
N TRP A 127 -6.99 7.74 10.54
CA TRP A 127 -7.52 8.21 9.26
C TRP A 127 -8.06 7.09 8.36
N ALA A 128 -7.77 5.82 8.65
CA ALA A 128 -8.27 4.68 7.89
C ALA A 128 -9.75 4.38 8.19
N GLU A 129 -10.32 4.97 9.24
CA GLU A 129 -11.77 4.93 9.53
C GLU A 129 -12.59 5.69 8.49
N ASP A 130 -11.99 6.63 7.76
CA ASP A 130 -12.61 7.35 6.64
C ASP A 130 -12.30 6.63 5.33
N PRO A 131 -13.28 5.96 4.68
CA PRO A 131 -13.04 5.21 3.45
C PRO A 131 -12.46 6.08 2.34
N VAL A 132 -12.87 7.35 2.24
CA VAL A 132 -12.38 8.25 1.18
C VAL A 132 -10.88 8.47 1.33
N LYS A 133 -10.40 8.74 2.54
CA LYS A 133 -8.97 8.88 2.83
C LYS A 133 -8.24 7.55 2.65
N LEU A 134 -8.82 6.45 3.12
CA LEU A 134 -8.24 5.12 2.99
C LEU A 134 -7.94 4.76 1.54
N PHE A 135 -8.93 4.86 0.66
CA PHE A 135 -8.77 4.50 -0.75
C PHE A 135 -7.94 5.52 -1.52
N ALA A 136 -7.99 6.81 -1.16
CA ALA A 136 -7.09 7.80 -1.73
C ALA A 136 -5.62 7.48 -1.41
N ASN A 137 -5.30 7.15 -0.15
CA ASN A 137 -3.95 6.85 0.30
C ASN A 137 -3.44 5.52 -0.27
N MET A 138 -4.30 4.50 -0.31
CA MET A 138 -3.95 3.22 -0.93
C MET A 138 -3.73 3.33 -2.43
N TYR A 139 -4.46 4.20 -3.13
CA TYR A 139 -4.18 4.49 -4.53
C TYR A 139 -2.78 5.09 -4.72
N GLU A 140 -2.42 6.10 -3.90
CA GLU A 140 -1.10 6.73 -3.94
C GLU A 140 0.02 5.73 -3.65
N LEU A 141 -0.18 4.83 -2.68
CA LEU A 141 0.74 3.72 -2.41
C LEU A 141 0.90 2.82 -3.63
N THR A 142 -0.21 2.41 -4.25
CA THR A 142 -0.22 1.50 -5.40
C THR A 142 0.51 2.13 -6.59
N GLU A 143 0.24 3.42 -6.86
CA GLU A 143 0.94 4.18 -7.89
C GLU A 143 2.45 4.24 -7.58
N ALA A 144 2.82 4.62 -6.36
CA ALA A 144 4.21 4.68 -5.95
C ALA A 144 4.94 3.33 -6.06
N LEU A 145 4.28 2.21 -5.73
CA LEU A 145 4.84 0.86 -5.88
C LEU A 145 5.09 0.52 -7.36
N CYS A 146 4.11 0.79 -8.23
CA CYS A 146 4.23 0.52 -9.66
C CYS A 146 5.33 1.36 -10.33
N HIS A 147 5.55 2.59 -9.86
CA HIS A 147 6.60 3.47 -10.36
C HIS A 147 7.99 3.14 -9.77
N ASN A 148 8.06 2.78 -8.49
CA ASN A 148 9.32 2.43 -7.83
C ASN A 148 9.80 1.00 -8.11
N TYR A 149 8.95 0.11 -8.63
CA TYR A 149 9.34 -1.21 -9.13
C TYR A 149 10.52 -1.14 -10.13
N TRP A 150 10.58 -0.07 -10.92
CA TRP A 150 11.64 0.15 -11.92
C TRP A 150 12.93 0.75 -11.36
N LYS A 151 12.95 1.14 -10.09
CA LYS A 151 14.12 1.72 -9.44
C LYS A 151 14.82 0.64 -8.62
N PRO A 152 16.03 0.20 -9.01
CA PRO A 152 16.85 -0.64 -8.16
C PRO A 152 17.00 0.01 -6.78
N ALA A 153 16.84 -0.77 -5.71
CA ALA A 153 17.05 -0.32 -4.33
C ALA A 153 18.46 0.25 -4.10
N GLU A 154 19.41 -0.12 -4.96
CA GLU A 154 20.83 0.25 -4.89
C GLU A 154 21.20 1.52 -5.69
N THR A 155 20.38 1.95 -6.66
CA THR A 155 20.70 3.11 -7.53
C THR A 155 20.30 4.47 -6.97
N GLU A 156 19.50 4.49 -5.91
CA GLU A 156 19.51 5.62 -4.98
C GLU A 156 20.52 5.19 -3.91
N MET A 157 21.76 5.69 -4.00
CA MET A 157 22.59 5.80 -2.79
C MET A 157 21.66 6.40 -1.76
N TRP A 158 21.34 5.65 -0.72
CA TRP A 158 20.69 6.18 0.46
C TRP A 158 21.63 7.29 0.91
N ALA A 159 21.31 8.54 0.56
CA ALA A 159 21.86 9.63 1.30
C ALA A 159 21.47 9.31 2.74
N SER A 160 22.42 9.25 3.65
CA SER A 160 22.14 9.05 5.08
C SER A 160 21.29 10.17 5.69
N ASP A 161 20.74 11.04 4.84
CA ASP A 161 19.89 12.21 5.01
C ASP A 161 18.43 11.95 4.54
N ASP A 162 18.14 10.82 3.85
CA ASP A 162 16.74 10.38 3.63
C ASP A 162 16.13 9.70 4.88
N SER A 163 16.91 9.67 5.96
CA SER A 163 16.57 9.23 7.32
C SER A 163 16.41 10.45 8.22
N ASP A 164 15.48 11.36 7.92
CA ASP A 164 15.09 12.40 8.87
C ASP A 164 13.57 12.61 8.81
N VAL A 165 12.82 11.59 9.26
CA VAL A 165 11.69 11.90 10.12
C VAL A 165 12.32 12.13 11.49
N PRO A 166 12.37 13.37 12.00
CA PRO A 166 12.91 13.59 13.32
C PRO A 166 12.10 12.75 14.31
N TYR A 167 12.77 11.90 15.08
CA TYR A 167 12.26 11.48 16.39
C TYR A 167 12.18 12.76 17.24
N THR A 168 11.07 13.47 17.15
CA THR A 168 10.75 14.58 18.05
C THR A 168 9.26 14.54 18.38
N ASP A 169 8.86 13.54 19.17
CA ASP A 169 7.98 13.87 20.29
C ASP A 169 8.90 14.29 21.43
N GLY A 170 8.74 15.53 21.90
CA GLY A 170 9.59 16.15 22.93
C GLY A 170 9.49 15.49 24.30
N ASP A 171 8.61 14.50 24.46
CA ASP A 171 8.32 13.81 25.72
C ASP A 171 9.04 12.45 25.85
N ASP A 172 9.71 11.95 24.80
CA ASP A 172 10.35 10.63 24.76
C ASP A 172 11.84 10.62 25.16
N VAL A 173 12.37 11.71 25.73
CA VAL A 173 13.75 11.72 26.30
C VAL A 173 13.68 11.42 27.80
N PRO A 174 14.08 10.20 28.26
CA PRO A 174 14.19 9.94 29.69
C PRO A 174 15.43 10.68 30.20
N GLY A 175 15.24 11.81 30.88
CA GLY A 175 16.32 12.54 31.54
C GLY A 175 16.26 14.07 31.54
N ALA A 176 15.23 14.71 30.96
CA ALA A 176 15.05 16.16 31.06
C ALA A 176 14.38 16.59 32.38
N LEU A 177 14.96 16.16 33.51
CA LEU A 177 14.85 16.85 34.78
C LEU A 177 16.26 16.95 35.32
N LEU A 178 16.89 18.12 35.12
CA LEU A 178 17.82 18.79 36.04
C LEU A 178 18.10 20.21 35.51
#